data_AF-A0A1A8U483-F1
#
_entry.id   AF-A0A1A8U483-F1
#
_cell.length_a   1.000
_cell.length_b   1.000
_cell.length_c   1.000
_cell.angle_alpha   90.00
_cell.angle_beta   90.00
_cell.angle_gamma   90.00
#
_symmetry.space_group_name_H-M   'P 1'
#
loop_
_entity.id
_entity.type
_entity.pdbx_description
1 polymer ?
#
loop_
_entity_poly.entity_id
_entity_poly.type
_entity_poly.pdbx_seq_one_letter_code
_entity_poly.pdbx_strand_id
1 'polypeptide(L)'
;SYEDLVQRLEPVIMELERQENVLVVCHQAVMRCLLAYFLDKSADEMPYLKCPLHTVLKLTPVAYGCKVESISLNVEAVNTHRDRPEEVKRGPGILIRRNSVTPLTSPESQIKKPRIEELDEVPIQELPNSVASLALCSSQRIPLALSGPHWLGKVCLT
;
A
#
# COMPACT_ATOMS: atom_id res chain seq x y z
N SER A 1 5.21 -3.57 -0.89
CA SER A 1 3.84 -4.10 -0.72
C SER A 1 3.87 -5.62 -0.90
N TYR A 2 2.73 -6.32 -0.87
CA TYR A 2 2.67 -7.72 -1.35
C TYR A 2 2.67 -7.80 -2.90
N GLU A 3 2.17 -6.77 -3.58
CA GLU A 3 2.22 -6.63 -5.04
C GLU A 3 3.67 -6.63 -5.56
N ASP A 4 4.56 -5.82 -4.96
CA ASP A 4 6.00 -5.81 -5.30
C ASP A 4 6.71 -7.13 -4.92
N LEU A 5 6.11 -7.98 -4.08
CA LEU A 5 6.64 -9.32 -3.83
C LEU A 5 6.22 -10.28 -4.93
N VAL A 6 4.97 -10.25 -5.39
CA VAL A 6 4.47 -11.07 -6.51
C VAL A 6 5.30 -10.80 -7.77
N GLN A 7 5.48 -9.54 -8.17
CA GLN A 7 6.28 -9.17 -9.35
C GLN A 7 7.72 -9.68 -9.29
N ARG A 8 8.33 -9.73 -8.10
CA ARG A 8 9.69 -10.27 -7.91
C ARG A 8 9.76 -11.80 -7.84
N LEU A 9 8.62 -12.47 -7.63
CA LEU A 9 8.52 -13.92 -7.54
C LEU A 9 8.07 -14.57 -8.86
N GLU A 10 7.57 -13.82 -9.84
CA GLU A 10 7.28 -14.31 -11.20
C GLU A 10 8.38 -15.23 -11.78
N PRO A 11 9.68 -14.85 -11.84
CA PRO A 11 10.72 -15.73 -12.37
C PRO A 11 11.01 -16.95 -11.48
N VAL A 12 10.71 -16.87 -10.18
CA VAL A 12 10.86 -18.01 -9.25
C VAL A 12 9.73 -19.01 -9.47
N ILE A 13 8.50 -18.53 -9.69
CA ILE A 13 7.33 -19.36 -9.98
C ILE A 13 7.52 -20.11 -11.30
N MET A 14 7.98 -19.44 -12.36
CA MET A 14 8.27 -20.09 -13.65
C MET A 14 9.29 -21.23 -13.52
N GLU A 15 10.34 -21.06 -12.71
CA GLU A 15 11.32 -22.12 -12.47
C GLU A 15 10.76 -23.24 -11.58
N LEU A 16 9.87 -22.94 -10.63
CA LEU A 16 9.19 -23.95 -9.81
C LEU A 16 8.24 -24.82 -10.64
N GLU A 17 7.55 -24.27 -11.64
CA GLU A 17 6.70 -25.07 -12.56
C GLU A 17 7.50 -25.96 -13.51
N ARG A 18 8.76 -25.60 -13.79
CA ARG A 18 9.67 -26.37 -14.65
C ARG A 18 10.32 -27.55 -13.93
N GLN A 19 10.32 -27.55 -12.60
CA GLN A 19 11.05 -28.50 -11.77
C GLN A 19 10.09 -29.51 -11.11
N GLU A 20 10.59 -30.71 -10.82
CA GLU A 20 9.79 -31.75 -10.15
C GLU A 20 9.83 -31.59 -8.61
N ASN A 21 10.88 -32.09 -7.97
CA ASN A 21 11.00 -32.15 -6.52
C ASN A 21 11.86 -31.01 -5.99
N VAL A 22 11.23 -29.92 -5.53
CA VAL A 22 11.92 -28.73 -5.01
C VAL A 22 11.54 -28.46 -3.55
N LEU A 23 12.53 -28.12 -2.72
CA LEU A 23 12.33 -27.58 -1.37
C LEU A 23 12.64 -26.08 -1.36
N VAL A 24 11.64 -25.24 -1.08
CA VAL A 24 11.81 -23.79 -0.96
C VAL A 24 11.82 -23.38 0.52
N VAL A 25 12.99 -22.97 1.03
CA VAL A 25 13.13 -22.36 2.36
C VAL A 25 13.03 -20.85 2.20
N CYS A 26 11.98 -20.24 2.76
CA CYS A 26 11.69 -18.81 2.58
C CYS A 26 10.98 -18.19 3.80
N HIS A 27 10.69 -16.89 3.72
CA HIS A 27 10.03 -16.13 4.79
C HIS A 27 8.50 -16.12 4.63
N GLN A 28 7.77 -15.87 5.73
CA GLN A 28 6.30 -15.84 5.79
C GLN A 28 5.63 -15.05 4.66
N ALA A 29 6.12 -13.85 4.31
CA ALA A 29 5.52 -13.04 3.24
C ALA A 29 5.73 -13.65 1.83
N VAL A 30 6.90 -14.25 1.58
CA VAL A 30 7.20 -14.94 0.31
C VAL A 30 6.40 -16.23 0.20
N MET A 31 6.35 -17.02 1.27
CA MET A 31 5.58 -18.25 1.35
C MET A 31 4.09 -18.01 1.08
N ARG A 32 3.54 -16.89 1.55
CA ARG A 32 2.16 -16.47 1.25
C ARG A 32 1.92 -16.23 -0.24
N CYS A 33 2.83 -15.54 -0.93
CA CYS A 33 2.72 -15.32 -2.38
C CYS A 33 2.77 -16.65 -3.16
N LEU A 34 3.70 -17.55 -2.81
CA LEU A 34 3.81 -18.87 -3.45
C LEU A 34 2.57 -19.73 -3.19
N LEU A 35 2.05 -19.76 -1.96
CA LEU A 35 0.81 -20.48 -1.64
C LEU A 35 -0.41 -19.87 -2.34
N ALA A 36 -0.48 -18.54 -2.46
CA ALA A 36 -1.58 -17.89 -3.16
C ALA A 36 -1.61 -18.25 -4.65
N TYR A 37 -0.42 -18.39 -5.27
CA TYR A 37 -0.29 -18.87 -6.64
C TYR A 37 -0.81 -20.32 -6.78
N PHE A 38 -0.22 -21.29 -6.07
CA PHE A 38 -0.56 -22.70 -6.22
C PHE A 38 -1.96 -23.10 -5.72
N LEU A 39 -2.61 -22.26 -4.91
CA LEU A 39 -3.93 -22.51 -4.32
C LEU A 39 -5.03 -21.57 -4.83
N ASP A 40 -4.74 -20.83 -5.90
CA ASP A 40 -5.64 -19.86 -6.55
C ASP A 40 -6.34 -18.94 -5.53
N LYS A 41 -5.54 -18.17 -4.79
CA LYS A 41 -6.03 -17.23 -3.75
C LYS A 41 -5.95 -15.80 -4.21
N SER A 42 -7.00 -15.06 -3.89
CA SER A 42 -7.11 -13.65 -4.28
C SER A 42 -6.04 -12.79 -3.61
N ALA A 43 -5.74 -11.64 -4.23
CA ALA A 43 -4.80 -10.66 -3.68
C ALA A 43 -5.23 -10.11 -2.30
N ASP A 44 -6.54 -10.14 -2.00
CA ASP A 44 -7.10 -9.73 -0.70
C ASP A 44 -6.91 -10.79 0.39
N GLU A 45 -6.84 -12.08 0.03
CA GLU A 45 -6.64 -13.21 0.95
C GLU A 45 -5.15 -13.52 1.17
N MET A 46 -4.32 -13.37 0.13
CA MET A 46 -2.88 -13.69 0.14
C MET A 46 -2.14 -13.15 1.38
N PRO A 47 -2.30 -11.87 1.80
CA PRO A 47 -1.63 -11.33 3.00
C PRO A 47 -2.04 -12.01 4.32
N TYR A 48 -3.15 -12.74 4.33
CA TYR A 48 -3.74 -13.40 5.50
C TYR A 48 -3.69 -14.93 5.43
N LEU A 49 -2.99 -15.52 4.45
CA LEU A 49 -2.75 -16.96 4.46
C LEU A 49 -1.90 -17.38 5.67
N LYS A 50 -2.13 -18.60 6.16
CA LYS A 50 -1.46 -19.17 7.34
C LYS A 50 -0.21 -19.95 6.92
N CYS A 51 0.95 -19.46 7.33
CA CYS A 51 2.26 -20.09 7.16
C CYS A 51 2.88 -20.29 8.55
N PRO A 52 2.51 -21.36 9.28
CA PRO A 52 3.05 -21.61 10.62
C PRO A 52 4.55 -21.93 10.56
N LEU A 53 5.27 -21.53 11.61
CA LEU A 53 6.69 -21.88 11.77
C LEU A 53 6.85 -23.39 12.01
N HIS A 54 8.06 -23.90 11.73
CA HIS A 54 8.44 -25.32 11.89
C HIS A 54 7.45 -26.34 11.28
N THR A 55 6.75 -25.93 10.23
CA THR A 55 5.78 -26.76 9.51
C THR A 55 6.14 -26.76 8.03
N VAL A 56 6.30 -27.95 7.45
CA VAL A 56 6.48 -28.11 6.01
C VAL A 56 5.09 -28.19 5.37
N LEU A 57 4.81 -27.35 4.39
CA LEU A 57 3.63 -27.49 3.54
C LEU A 57 4.04 -28.20 2.25
N LYS A 58 3.72 -29.49 2.14
CA LYS A 58 3.91 -30.26 0.93
C LYS A 58 2.78 -29.93 -0.04
N LEU A 59 3.14 -29.38 -1.19
CA LEU A 59 2.25 -29.11 -2.31
C LEU A 59 2.35 -30.28 -3.29
N THR A 60 1.21 -30.87 -3.65
CA THR A 60 1.13 -31.92 -4.67
C THR A 60 0.22 -31.43 -5.79
N PRO A 61 0.76 -31.04 -6.96
CA PRO A 61 -0.05 -30.62 -8.10
C PRO A 61 -0.92 -31.79 -8.57
N VAL A 62 -2.16 -31.50 -8.91
CA VAL A 62 -3.14 -32.46 -9.43
C VAL A 62 -3.90 -31.83 -10.61
N ALA A 63 -4.66 -32.63 -11.35
CA ALA A 63 -5.57 -32.08 -12.36
C ALA A 63 -6.51 -31.04 -11.71
N TYR A 64 -6.49 -29.82 -12.23
CA TYR A 64 -7.32 -28.68 -11.79
C TYR A 64 -7.08 -28.20 -10.34
N GLY A 65 -5.86 -28.34 -9.79
CA GLY A 65 -5.49 -27.66 -8.54
C GLY A 65 -4.24 -28.21 -7.86
N CYS A 66 -4.10 -27.91 -6.57
CA CYS A 66 -3.00 -28.40 -5.75
C CYS A 66 -3.51 -28.93 -4.40
N LYS A 67 -3.04 -30.11 -4.00
CA LYS A 67 -3.29 -30.67 -2.66
C LYS A 67 -2.22 -30.16 -1.68
N VAL A 68 -2.65 -29.79 -0.48
CA VAL A 68 -1.76 -29.33 0.60
C VAL A 68 -1.75 -30.34 1.73
N GLU A 69 -0.56 -30.79 2.12
CA GLU A 69 -0.33 -31.60 3.32
C GLU A 69 0.57 -30.81 4.27
N SER A 70 0.11 -30.56 5.50
CA SER A 70 0.88 -29.87 6.53
C SER A 70 1.59 -30.86 7.46
N ILE A 71 2.91 -30.81 7.49
CA ILE A 71 3.76 -31.71 8.28
C ILE A 71 4.47 -30.88 9.36
N SER A 72 4.04 -31.02 10.61
CA SER A 72 4.70 -30.42 11.77
C SER A 72 6.05 -31.12 12.03
N LEU A 73 7.10 -30.32 12.27
CA LEU A 73 8.41 -30.84 12.70
C LEU A 73 8.50 -31.06 14.22
N ASN A 74 7.41 -30.81 14.96
CA ASN A 74 7.30 -31.00 16.41
C ASN A 74 8.32 -30.19 17.24
N VAL A 75 8.67 -28.99 16.75
CA VAL A 75 9.50 -28.01 17.46
C VAL A 75 8.64 -26.79 17.77
N GLU A 76 8.54 -26.42 19.05
CA GLU A 76 7.75 -25.26 19.49
C GLU A 76 8.21 -23.96 18.83
N ALA A 77 7.27 -23.05 18.56
CA ALA A 77 7.53 -21.79 17.89
C ALA A 77 6.51 -20.71 18.28
N VAL A 78 6.91 -19.45 18.15
CA VAL A 78 6.00 -18.31 18.29
C VAL A 78 5.02 -18.22 17.12
N ASN A 79 3.77 -17.85 17.39
CA ASN A 79 2.82 -17.56 16.33
C ASN A 79 3.04 -16.14 15.77
N THR A 80 3.52 -16.04 14.53
CA THR A 80 3.73 -14.78 13.81
C THR A 80 2.55 -14.39 12.90
N HIS A 81 1.44 -15.14 12.96
CA HIS A 81 0.24 -14.80 12.23
C HIS A 81 -0.44 -13.56 12.80
N ARG A 82 -1.05 -12.76 11.92
CA ARG A 82 -1.95 -11.67 12.27
C ARG A 82 -3.18 -11.79 11.38
N ASP A 83 -4.34 -11.96 12.00
CA ASP A 83 -5.61 -12.07 11.31
C ASP A 83 -6.01 -10.72 10.69
N ARG A 84 -6.97 -10.76 9.75
CA ARG A 84 -7.52 -9.55 9.11
C ARG A 84 -8.26 -8.73 10.17
N PRO A 85 -7.97 -7.43 10.35
CA PRO A 85 -8.72 -6.60 11.28
C PRO A 85 -10.18 -6.51 10.83
N GLU A 86 -11.09 -6.64 11.79
CA GLU A 86 -12.52 -6.49 11.53
C GLU A 86 -12.84 -5.09 11.00
N GLU A 87 -13.80 -5.01 10.08
CA GLU A 87 -14.30 -3.73 9.58
C GLU A 87 -15.15 -3.04 10.64
N VAL A 88 -14.47 -2.36 11.58
CA VAL A 88 -15.11 -1.43 12.50
C VAL A 88 -15.80 -0.37 11.65
N LYS A 89 -17.14 -0.42 11.61
CA LYS A 89 -17.99 0.61 11.01
C LYS A 89 -17.57 1.94 11.62
N ARG A 90 -16.83 2.74 10.86
CA ARG A 90 -16.49 4.11 11.25
C ARG A 90 -17.82 4.85 11.37
N GLY A 91 -18.29 5.03 12.61
CA GLY A 91 -19.35 5.97 12.91
C GLY A 91 -19.01 7.35 12.32
N PRO A 92 -20.00 8.22 12.09
CA PRO A 92 -19.80 9.51 11.42
C PRO A 92 -18.59 10.20 12.05
N GLY A 93 -17.51 10.29 11.26
CA GLY A 93 -16.20 10.59 11.79
C GLY A 93 -16.27 11.92 12.55
N ILE A 94 -15.78 11.94 13.79
CA ILE A 94 -15.74 13.16 14.59
C ILE A 94 -14.98 14.19 13.75
N LEU A 95 -15.73 15.13 13.17
CA LEU A 95 -15.18 16.22 12.40
C LEU A 95 -14.47 17.11 13.41
N ILE A 96 -13.19 16.84 13.63
CA ILE A 96 -12.29 17.74 14.36
C ILE A 96 -12.23 19.01 13.50
N ARG A 97 -13.15 19.93 13.80
CA ARG A 97 -13.24 21.27 13.21
C ARG A 97 -12.01 22.05 13.68
N ARG A 98 -10.89 21.81 13.02
CA ARG A 98 -9.71 22.67 13.07
C ARG A 98 -10.15 24.03 12.52
N ASN A 99 -10.55 24.92 13.44
CA ASN A 99 -10.61 26.39 13.37
C ASN A 99 -11.68 26.90 14.35
N SER A 100 -11.29 27.04 15.61
CA SER A 100 -11.97 27.88 16.60
C SER A 100 -10.93 28.68 17.37
N VAL A 101 -10.31 29.66 16.71
CA VAL A 101 -9.56 30.72 17.40
C VAL A 101 -10.60 31.68 17.96
N THR A 102 -11.08 31.41 19.17
CA THR A 102 -11.82 32.40 19.97
C THR A 102 -10.79 33.25 20.73
N PRO A 103 -10.54 34.51 20.33
CA PRO A 103 -9.70 35.38 21.12
C PRO A 103 -10.41 35.69 22.44
N LEU A 104 -9.74 35.43 23.56
CA LEU A 104 -10.20 35.92 24.86
C LEU A 104 -9.87 37.41 24.94
N THR A 105 -10.81 38.25 24.50
CA THR A 105 -10.71 39.71 24.67
C THR A 105 -10.72 40.03 26.17
N SER A 106 -9.56 40.41 26.71
CA SER A 106 -9.46 40.96 28.06
C SER A 106 -10.20 42.31 28.13
N PRO A 107 -10.92 42.64 29.22
CA PRO A 107 -11.55 43.95 29.35
C PRO A 107 -10.50 45.06 29.34
N GLU A 108 -10.59 46.00 28.39
CA GLU A 108 -9.73 47.17 28.33
C GLU A 108 -10.00 48.11 29.52
N SER A 109 -9.01 48.27 30.40
CA SER A 109 -8.99 49.36 31.37
C SER A 109 -8.51 50.64 30.69
N GLN A 110 -9.25 51.73 30.92
CA GLN A 110 -9.08 53.00 30.22
C GLN A 110 -7.77 53.70 30.63
N ILE A 111 -6.76 53.71 29.75
CA ILE A 111 -5.64 54.67 29.83
C ILE A 111 -5.44 55.33 28.46
N LYS A 112 -5.29 56.66 28.46
CA LYS A 112 -5.31 57.51 27.27
C LYS A 112 -3.92 57.58 26.60
N LYS A 113 -3.93 57.63 25.25
CA LYS A 113 -2.88 58.11 24.31
C LYS A 113 -2.07 59.33 24.83
N PRO A 114 -0.83 59.64 24.35
CA PRO A 114 -0.53 59.76 22.89
C PRO A 114 0.94 59.60 22.38
N ARG A 115 1.11 59.77 21.04
CA ARG A 115 2.25 60.32 20.24
C ARG A 115 3.63 59.61 20.32
N ILE A 116 4.06 58.86 19.28
CA ILE A 116 4.76 59.24 18.02
C ILE A 116 6.15 59.88 18.22
N GLU A 117 7.17 59.16 17.73
CA GLU A 117 8.48 59.57 17.12
C GLU A 117 9.32 58.26 17.00
N GLU A 118 10.24 58.01 16.06
CA GLU A 118 10.62 58.54 14.73
C GLU A 118 11.65 57.54 14.11
N LEU A 119 12.06 57.67 12.83
CA LEU A 119 13.21 57.00 12.18
C LEU A 119 13.04 55.45 11.95
N ASP A 120 13.48 54.75 10.90
CA ASP A 120 14.10 54.97 9.56
C ASP A 120 13.86 53.64 8.75
N GLU A 121 14.01 53.45 7.44
CA GLU A 121 14.39 54.28 6.26
C GLU A 121 13.82 53.60 4.97
N VAL A 122 14.02 54.19 3.78
CA VAL A 122 13.68 53.66 2.43
C VAL A 122 14.97 53.59 1.60
N PRO A 123 15.36 52.45 0.95
CA PRO A 123 14.89 52.25 -0.43
C PRO A 123 14.78 50.81 -1.00
N ILE A 124 13.66 50.58 -1.71
CA ILE A 124 13.57 50.19 -3.14
C ILE A 124 14.58 49.15 -3.67
N GLN A 125 14.10 47.99 -4.17
CA GLN A 125 14.18 47.71 -5.62
C GLN A 125 13.19 46.64 -6.13
N GLU A 126 12.23 47.11 -6.94
CA GLU A 126 11.41 46.32 -7.86
C GLU A 126 12.12 46.20 -9.21
N LEU A 127 11.91 45.08 -9.94
CA LEU A 127 11.55 45.07 -11.37
C LEU A 127 11.23 43.62 -11.83
N PRO A 128 10.22 43.43 -12.71
CA PRO A 128 9.76 42.11 -13.15
C PRO A 128 10.43 41.67 -14.45
N ASN A 129 10.22 40.40 -14.84
CA ASN A 129 10.34 40.00 -16.25
C ASN A 129 9.22 39.02 -16.64
N SER A 130 8.32 39.52 -17.49
CA SER A 130 7.43 38.74 -18.35
C SER A 130 8.25 38.06 -19.46
N VAL A 131 7.86 36.86 -19.92
CA VAL A 131 7.29 36.64 -21.28
C VAL A 131 6.98 35.15 -21.57
N ALA A 132 5.96 34.94 -22.40
CA ALA A 132 5.73 33.82 -23.34
C ALA A 132 5.64 32.37 -22.79
N SER A 133 4.56 31.60 -22.93
CA SER A 133 3.62 31.31 -24.04
C SER A 133 3.96 30.04 -24.84
N LEU A 134 3.01 29.09 -24.84
CA LEU A 134 2.67 28.16 -25.95
C LEU A 134 3.74 27.08 -26.31
N ALA A 135 3.41 25.88 -26.80
CA ALA A 135 2.11 25.20 -26.97
C ALA A 135 2.30 23.68 -27.25
N LEU A 136 1.19 22.94 -27.16
CA LEU A 136 0.84 21.71 -27.89
C LEU A 136 1.92 20.61 -28.13
N CYS A 137 1.58 19.38 -27.72
CA CYS A 137 1.16 18.39 -28.72
C CYS A 137 0.11 17.43 -28.16
N SER A 138 -0.77 16.94 -29.02
CA SER A 138 -2.02 16.25 -28.67
C SER A 138 -1.94 14.75 -28.94
N SER A 139 -2.65 13.93 -28.14
CA SER A 139 -3.60 12.98 -28.73
C SER A 139 -4.59 12.38 -27.72
N GLN A 140 -5.85 12.40 -28.18
CA GLN A 140 -7.00 11.63 -27.70
C GLN A 140 -6.78 10.10 -27.95
N ARG A 141 -7.59 9.13 -27.49
CA ARG A 141 -9.01 9.16 -27.05
C ARG A 141 -9.42 7.85 -26.31
N ILE A 142 -10.37 7.98 -25.38
CA ILE A 142 -11.44 7.01 -24.99
C ILE A 142 -11.11 5.74 -24.14
N PRO A 143 -12.01 5.34 -23.20
CA PRO A 143 -11.82 4.21 -22.28
C PRO A 143 -12.56 2.93 -22.70
N LEU A 144 -12.14 1.79 -22.12
CA LEU A 144 -12.91 0.56 -22.07
C LEU A 144 -12.92 0.04 -20.63
N ALA A 145 -14.11 -0.04 -20.04
CA ALA A 145 -14.31 -0.62 -18.72
C ALA A 145 -14.59 -2.12 -18.85
N LEU A 146 -13.79 -2.96 -18.18
CA LEU A 146 -14.12 -4.35 -17.89
C LEU A 146 -13.70 -4.67 -16.46
N SER A 147 -14.63 -5.18 -15.67
CA SER A 147 -14.44 -5.57 -14.28
C SER A 147 -13.99 -7.04 -14.20
N GLY A 148 -12.77 -7.27 -13.70
CA GLY A 148 -12.24 -8.60 -13.38
C GLY A 148 -10.88 -8.48 -12.67
N PRO A 149 -10.49 -9.43 -11.81
CA PRO A 149 -9.24 -9.34 -11.05
C PRO A 149 -8.02 -9.49 -11.96
N HIS A 150 -7.34 -8.38 -12.25
CA HIS A 150 -6.42 -8.26 -13.39
C HIS A 150 -5.02 -8.91 -13.21
N TRP A 151 -4.69 -9.38 -12.01
CA TRP A 151 -3.30 -9.66 -11.60
C TRP A 151 -2.62 -10.86 -12.29
N LEU A 152 -3.38 -11.84 -12.81
CA LEU A 152 -2.81 -12.97 -13.57
C LEU A 152 -2.64 -12.67 -15.08
N GLY A 153 -3.16 -11.56 -15.59
CA GLY A 153 -3.28 -11.29 -17.03
C GLY A 153 -2.00 -10.94 -17.80
N LYS A 154 -0.82 -11.14 -17.21
CA LYS A 154 0.48 -10.79 -17.83
C LYS A 154 1.53 -11.90 -17.85
N VAL A 155 1.26 -13.05 -17.24
CA VAL A 155 2.20 -14.19 -17.19
C VAL A 155 1.57 -15.42 -17.84
N CYS A 156 1.38 -15.36 -19.17
CA CYS A 156 1.42 -16.49 -20.12
C CYS A 156 0.93 -16.02 -21.52
N LEU A 157 1.84 -15.91 -22.50
CA LEU A 157 1.68 -16.30 -23.92
C LEU A 157 2.83 -15.74 -24.78
N THR A 158 3.95 -16.48 -24.82
CA THR A 158 4.96 -16.52 -25.91
C THR A 158 5.57 -17.91 -25.94
#